data_AF-T1DHH7-F1
#
_entry.id   AF-T1DHH7-F1
#
_cell.length_a   1.000
_cell.length_b   1.000
_cell.length_c   1.000
_cell.angle_alpha   90.00
_cell.angle_beta   90.00
_cell.angle_gamma   90.00
#
_symmetry.space_group_name_H-M   'P 1'
#
loop_
_entity.id
_entity.type
_entity.pdbx_description
1 polymer ?
#
loop_
_entity_poly.entity_id
_entity_poly.type
_entity_poly.pdbx_seq_one_letter_code
_entity_poly.pdbx_strand_id
1 'polypeptide(L)'
;MKSSSGKPVLWRFSWWIYTVIVLSVFLLDQITKNWIHQTLFPGEAIVVIPHFFQIVSVRNAGIVFGMFQGDGESLHRMVLVGVTVAAAVGIIYYSSRRRREGGFEF
;
A
#
# COMPACT_ATOMS: atom_id res chain seq x y z
N MET A 1 -11.42 -41.68 -27.62
CA MET A 1 -10.97 -40.26 -27.55
C MET A 1 -10.51 -39.97 -26.13
N LYS A 2 -9.21 -39.76 -25.93
CA LYS A 2 -8.60 -39.49 -24.62
C LYS A 2 -8.66 -37.97 -24.42
N SER A 3 -9.67 -37.50 -23.69
CA SER A 3 -9.83 -36.07 -23.36
C SER A 3 -8.58 -35.58 -22.63
N SER A 4 -7.94 -34.56 -23.18
CA SER A 4 -6.71 -33.98 -22.63
C SER A 4 -7.00 -33.43 -21.24
N SER A 5 -6.40 -34.03 -20.22
CA SER A 5 -6.32 -33.50 -18.87
C SER A 5 -5.48 -32.22 -18.89
N GLY A 6 -6.10 -31.11 -19.31
CA GLY A 6 -5.57 -29.77 -19.07
C GLY A 6 -5.55 -29.58 -17.57
N LYS A 7 -4.37 -29.71 -16.97
CA LYS A 7 -4.16 -29.41 -15.56
C LYS A 7 -4.77 -28.04 -15.31
N PRO A 8 -5.69 -27.85 -14.34
CA PRO A 8 -6.04 -26.49 -13.97
C PRO A 8 -4.73 -25.87 -13.52
N VAL A 9 -4.26 -24.87 -14.28
CA VAL A 9 -3.13 -24.04 -13.86
C VAL A 9 -3.52 -23.60 -12.47
N LEU A 10 -2.85 -24.15 -11.45
CA LEU A 10 -3.15 -23.88 -10.05
C LEU A 10 -2.80 -22.42 -9.79
N TRP A 11 -3.70 -21.51 -10.18
CA TRP A 11 -3.73 -20.09 -9.85
C TRP A 11 -4.08 -19.89 -8.37
N ARG A 12 -3.71 -20.85 -7.51
CA ARG A 12 -3.73 -20.70 -6.06
C ARG A 12 -2.52 -19.86 -5.68
N PHE A 13 -2.56 -18.56 -6.01
CA PHE A 13 -1.77 -17.57 -5.30
C PHE A 13 -2.17 -17.70 -3.82
N SER A 14 -1.28 -18.37 -3.09
CA SER A 14 -1.46 -18.66 -1.69
C SER A 14 -1.29 -17.36 -0.93
N TRP A 15 -2.17 -17.11 0.05
CA TRP A 15 -2.26 -15.84 0.78
C TRP A 15 -0.91 -15.35 1.33
N TRP A 16 -0.01 -16.30 1.64
CA TRP A 16 1.34 -15.98 2.10
C TRP A 16 2.11 -15.09 1.12
N ILE A 17 1.92 -15.25 -0.20
CA ILE A 17 2.61 -14.42 -1.21
C ILE A 17 2.17 -12.96 -1.07
N TYR A 18 0.85 -12.73 -0.97
CA TYR A 18 0.31 -11.39 -0.78
C TYR A 18 0.77 -10.79 0.55
N THR A 19 0.79 -11.58 1.63
CA THR A 19 1.30 -11.13 2.93
C THR A 19 2.76 -10.71 2.84
N VAL A 20 3.62 -11.52 2.21
CA VAL A 20 5.03 -11.18 2.03
C VAL A 20 5.18 -9.89 1.24
N ILE A 21 4.46 -9.75 0.12
CA ILE A 21 4.51 -8.51 -0.69
C ILE A 21 4.10 -7.29 0.13
N VAL A 22 2.97 -7.36 0.85
CA VAL A 22 2.48 -6.24 1.67
C VAL A 22 3.50 -5.86 2.74
N LEU A 23 4.05 -6.85 3.45
CA LEU A 23 5.05 -6.60 4.48
C LEU A 23 6.34 -6.01 3.91
N SER A 24 6.83 -6.55 2.78
CA SER A 24 8.01 -6.02 2.11
C SER A 24 7.81 -4.58 1.66
N VAL A 25 6.69 -4.27 1.02
CA VAL A 25 6.37 -2.90 0.59
C VAL A 25 6.29 -1.95 1.78
N PHE A 26 5.58 -2.36 2.85
CA PHE A 26 5.46 -1.55 4.06
C PHE A 26 6.82 -1.28 4.72
N LEU A 27 7.66 -2.31 4.85
CA LEU A 27 8.99 -2.16 5.43
C LEU A 27 9.89 -1.25 4.57
N LEU A 28 9.91 -1.47 3.26
CA LEU A 28 10.69 -0.64 2.34
C LEU A 28 10.25 0.82 2.38
N ASP A 29 8.95 1.08 2.37
CA ASP A 29 8.39 2.43 2.48
C ASP A 29 8.87 3.14 3.77
N GLN A 30 8.76 2.47 4.91
CA GLN A 30 9.16 3.04 6.20
C GLN A 30 10.68 3.23 6.31
N ILE A 31 11.49 2.29 5.80
CA ILE A 31 12.95 2.40 5.78
C ILE A 31 13.37 3.58 4.90
N THR A 32 12.85 3.68 3.68
CA THR A 32 13.19 4.78 2.76
C THR A 32 12.80 6.14 3.35
N LYS A 33 11.62 6.25 3.96
CA LYS A 33 11.22 7.49 4.67
C LYS A 33 12.18 7.84 5.79
N ASN A 34 12.51 6.88 6.65
CA ASN A 34 13.44 7.12 7.75
C ASN A 34 14.83 7.55 7.25
N TRP A 35 15.34 6.90 6.20
CA TRP A 35 16.59 7.28 5.57
C TRP A 35 16.56 8.74 5.07
N ILE A 36 15.50 9.14 4.38
CA ILE A 36 15.35 10.53 3.91
C ILE A 36 15.25 11.52 5.07
N HIS A 37 14.54 11.18 6.14
CA HIS A 37 14.41 12.05 7.32
C HIS A 37 15.75 12.28 8.04
N GLN A 38 16.64 11.30 8.01
CA GLN A 38 17.98 11.40 8.61
C GLN A 38 18.99 12.10 7.69
N THR A 39 18.75 12.10 6.38
CA THR A 39 19.72 12.59 5.38
C THR A 39 19.42 13.99 4.88
N LEU A 40 18.14 14.39 4.83
CA LEU A 40 17.70 15.65 4.21
C LEU A 40 16.85 16.48 5.16
N PHE A 41 17.20 17.77 5.27
CA PHE A 41 16.32 18.76 5.87
C PHE A 41 15.07 18.97 5.00
N PRO A 42 13.93 19.40 5.57
CA PRO A 42 12.73 19.70 4.80
C PRO A 42 13.02 20.71 3.67
N GLY A 43 12.63 20.37 2.45
CA GLY A 43 12.86 21.17 1.24
C GLY A 43 14.14 20.82 0.47
N GLU A 44 15.08 20.06 1.05
CA GLU A 44 16.28 19.62 0.35
C GLU A 44 15.99 18.48 -0.64
N ALA A 45 16.87 18.35 -1.64
CA ALA A 45 16.73 17.39 -2.72
C ALA A 45 18.02 16.64 -3.04
N ILE A 46 17.90 15.34 -3.31
CA ILE A 46 18.94 14.52 -3.95
C ILE A 46 18.61 14.43 -5.44
N VAL A 47 19.45 14.98 -6.29
CA VAL A 47 19.32 14.85 -7.75
C VAL A 47 19.85 13.49 -8.17
N VAL A 48 18.97 12.63 -8.67
CA VAL A 48 19.34 11.27 -9.14
C VAL A 48 19.61 11.29 -10.64
N ILE A 49 18.72 11.92 -11.41
CA ILE A 49 18.90 12.16 -12.85
C ILE A 49 18.71 13.66 -13.08
N PRO A 50 19.78 14.39 -13.50
CA PRO A 50 19.69 15.83 -13.73
C PRO A 50 18.50 16.18 -14.62
N HIS A 51 17.71 17.18 -14.20
CA HIS A 51 16.54 17.71 -14.92
C HIS A 51 15.35 16.74 -15.08
N PHE A 52 15.41 15.51 -14.55
CA PHE A 52 14.35 14.52 -14.71
C PHE A 52 13.87 13.92 -13.38
N PHE A 53 14.80 13.53 -12.49
CA PHE A 53 14.44 12.82 -11.27
C PHE A 53 15.22 13.33 -10.05
N GLN A 54 14.47 13.80 -9.06
CA GLN A 54 14.98 14.28 -7.78
C GLN A 54 14.14 13.72 -6.63
N ILE A 55 14.80 13.34 -5.54
CA ILE A 55 14.16 12.92 -4.30
C ILE A 55 14.14 14.12 -3.37
N VAL A 56 12.95 14.67 -3.09
CA VAL A 56 12.78 15.89 -2.29
C VAL A 56 12.15 15.55 -0.95
N SER A 57 12.70 16.10 0.14
CA SER A 57 12.18 15.93 1.49
C SER A 57 10.98 16.86 1.75
N VAL A 58 9.78 16.41 1.39
CA VAL A 58 8.52 17.16 1.64
C VAL A 58 7.75 16.53 2.80
N ARG A 59 7.25 17.37 3.72
CA ARG A 59 6.40 16.94 4.84
C ARG A 59 4.94 17.18 4.48
N ASN A 60 4.26 16.13 4.01
CA ASN A 60 2.84 16.19 3.71
C ASN A 60 2.03 16.13 5.02
N ALA A 61 1.51 17.27 5.48
CA ALA A 61 0.64 17.35 6.67
C ALA A 61 -0.75 16.69 6.45
N GLY A 62 -1.10 16.43 5.19
CA GLY A 62 -2.39 15.85 4.80
C GLY A 62 -3.32 16.87 4.16
N ILE A 63 -4.16 16.37 3.24
CA ILE A 63 -5.17 17.09 2.45
C ILE A 63 -4.54 18.06 1.44
N VAL A 64 -4.48 17.59 0.20
CA VAL A 64 -3.78 18.17 -0.97
C VAL A 64 -4.23 19.60 -1.35
N PHE A 65 -5.17 20.25 -0.64
CA PHE A 65 -5.70 21.56 -1.01
C PHE A 65 -5.93 22.56 0.14
N GLY A 66 -5.30 22.40 1.32
CA GLY A 66 -5.41 23.40 2.39
C GLY A 66 -6.82 23.57 2.99
N MET A 67 -7.83 22.85 2.48
CA MET A 67 -9.25 22.97 2.81
C MET A 67 -9.58 22.60 4.27
N PHE A 68 -8.57 22.13 5.01
CA PHE A 68 -8.67 21.58 6.35
C PHE A 68 -7.36 21.77 7.16
N GLN A 69 -6.49 22.69 6.75
CA GLN A 69 -5.27 23.05 7.50
C GLN A 69 -5.65 24.06 8.60
N GLY A 70 -5.47 23.70 9.88
CA GLY A 70 -5.88 24.50 11.05
C GLY A 70 -6.10 23.62 12.30
N ASP A 71 -6.89 24.12 13.28
CA ASP A 71 -7.17 23.52 14.61
C ASP A 71 -7.73 22.07 14.62
N GLY A 72 -7.85 21.42 13.46
CA GLY A 72 -8.34 20.05 13.28
C GLY A 72 -7.34 19.06 12.66
N GLU A 73 -6.05 19.40 12.49
CA GLU A 73 -5.06 18.53 11.82
C GLU A 73 -5.05 17.09 12.36
N SER A 74 -5.08 16.93 13.69
CA SER A 74 -5.12 15.63 14.36
C SER A 74 -6.37 14.83 14.01
N LEU A 75 -7.54 15.47 13.99
CA LEU A 75 -8.81 14.82 13.63
C LEU A 75 -8.79 14.37 12.17
N HIS A 76 -8.29 15.20 11.25
CA HIS A 76 -8.20 14.83 9.83
C HIS A 76 -7.25 13.65 9.61
N ARG A 77 -6.10 13.65 10.27
CA ARG A 77 -5.16 12.53 10.23
C ARG A 77 -5.83 11.25 10.73
N MET A 78 -6.57 11.32 11.84
CA MET A 78 -7.32 10.18 12.38
C MET A 78 -8.40 9.68 11.41
N VAL A 79 -9.13 10.58 10.75
CA VAL A 79 -10.14 10.20 9.74
C VAL A 79 -9.48 9.50 8.55
N LEU A 80 -8.39 10.05 8.00
CA LEU A 80 -7.69 9.45 6.87
C LEU A 80 -7.12 8.07 7.20
N VAL A 81 -6.52 7.93 8.39
CA VAL A 81 -6.06 6.63 8.90
C VAL A 81 -7.25 5.67 9.06
N GLY A 82 -8.35 6.15 9.66
CA GLY A 82 -9.57 5.36 9.87
C GLY A 82 -10.17 4.84 8.56
N VAL A 83 -10.29 5.70 7.54
CA VAL A 83 -10.77 5.32 6.20
C VAL A 83 -9.83 4.30 5.55
N THR A 84 -8.52 4.50 5.67
CA THR A 84 -7.52 3.57 5.11
C THR A 84 -7.61 2.19 5.77
N VAL A 85 -7.71 2.15 7.10
CA VAL A 85 -7.87 0.91 7.86
C VAL A 85 -9.19 0.22 7.51
N ALA A 86 -10.30 0.97 7.46
CA ALA A 86 -11.61 0.43 7.10
C ALA A 86 -11.61 -0.17 5.68
N ALA A 87 -11.01 0.53 4.71
CA ALA A 87 -10.85 0.03 3.35
C ALA A 87 -9.98 -1.24 3.30
N ALA A 88 -8.84 -1.26 4.00
CA ALA A 88 -7.97 -2.43 4.09
C ALA A 88 -8.70 -3.64 4.69
N VAL A 89 -9.42 -3.45 5.81
CA VAL A 89 -10.24 -4.49 6.44
C VAL A 89 -11.34 -4.98 5.48
N GLY A 90 -12.04 -4.07 4.80
CA GLY A 90 -13.07 -4.41 3.82
C GLY A 90 -12.53 -5.25 2.66
N ILE A 91 -11.36 -4.88 2.12
CA ILE A 91 -10.67 -5.63 1.06
C ILE A 91 -10.28 -7.02 1.55
N ILE A 92 -9.69 -7.14 2.75
CA ILE A 92 -9.29 -8.42 3.35
C ILE A 92 -10.53 -9.30 3.61
N TYR A 93 -11.60 -8.74 4.17
CA TYR A 93 -12.84 -9.45 4.42
C TYR A 93 -13.48 -9.95 3.13
N TYR A 94 -13.64 -9.08 2.12
CA TYR A 94 -14.25 -9.46 0.84
C TYR A 94 -13.43 -10.54 0.12
N SER A 95 -12.11 -10.36 0.06
CA SER A 95 -11.21 -11.32 -0.60
C SER A 95 -11.12 -12.66 0.12
N SER A 96 -11.26 -12.68 1.45
CA SER A 96 -11.34 -13.92 2.24
C SER A 96 -12.70 -14.61 2.11
N ARG A 97 -13.80 -13.86 2.01
CA ARG A 97 -15.15 -14.41 1.81
C ARG A 97 -15.29 -15.08 0.44
N ARG A 98 -14.84 -14.43 -0.64
CA ARG A 98 -14.93 -14.98 -2.00
C ARG A 98 -14.18 -16.32 -2.17
N ARG A 99 -13.14 -16.54 -1.37
CA ARG A 99 -12.38 -17.81 -1.37
C ARG A 99 -13.05 -18.92 -0.56
N ARG A 100 -13.88 -18.59 0.44
CA ARG A 100 -14.68 -19.60 1.18
C ARG A 100 -15.84 -20.12 0.34
N GLU A 101 -16.43 -19.25 -0.49
CA GLU A 101 -17.52 -19.59 -1.41
C GLU A 101 -17.00 -20.28 -2.69
N GLY A 102 -15.72 -20.12 -3.05
CA GLY A 102 -15.04 -20.86 -4.13
C GLY A 102 -14.57 -22.27 -3.76
N GLY A 103 -15.03 -22.81 -2.63
CA GLY A 103 -14.85 -24.20 -2.23
C GLY A 103 -16.06 -25.06 -2.58
N PHE A 104 -16.46 -25.08 -3.85
CA PHE A 104 -17.41 -26.07 -4.36
C PHE A 104 -16.92 -26.59 -5.71
N GLU A 105 -16.53 -27.85 -5.64
CA GLU A 105 -16.45 -28.91 -6.65
C GLU A 105 -16.55 -28.53 -8.13
N PHE A 106 -15.53 -28.92 -8.88
CA PHE A 106 -15.66 -29.44 -10.25
C PHE A 106 -15.09 -30.85 -10.28
#